data_AF-A0A1E4I8Q6-F1
#
_entry.id   AF-A0A1E4I8Q6-F1
#
_cell.length_a   1.000
_cell.length_b   1.000
_cell.length_c   1.000
_cell.angle_alpha   90.00
_cell.angle_beta   90.00
_cell.angle_gamma   90.00
#
_symmetry.space_group_name_H-M   'P 1'
#
loop_
_entity.id
_entity.type
_entity.pdbx_description
1 polymer ?
#
loop_
_entity_poly.entity_id
_entity_poly.type
_entity_poly.pdbx_seq_one_letter_code
_entity_poly.pdbx_strand_id
1 'polypeptide(L)'
;MSTPEDPRPNGSAGVPSDPGPRNPTPGREQTALAAEVRRIREKVDQTAELHTALAATVSEQLAPELAALRQATVDELASLRGDLNEVLETLNKEKNPPVDWFHLTAEQAEEQWPILTQWVGEVFVPWYRITRDQLPDCWALHPNALVELSWLRSAHVQSYIPSSHPHIAAEWHVRWRAAALDNIRAAIPTDMCRPGEHLVSEQESRDRVTQSTPPPAPPAPGEQPWNRPPASPPGGHNWDGVIRTARRQLAEPQYWWRFYEQAVREDLEWRRARATDSSSDNPSV
;
A
#
# COMPACT_ATOMS: atom_id res chain seq x y z
N MET A 1 24.02 -42.76 35.18
CA MET A 1 23.01 -42.99 36.22
C MET A 1 22.73 -44.49 36.23
N SER A 2 23.69 -45.28 36.74
CA SER A 2 23.81 -45.67 38.16
C SER A 2 22.90 -46.86 38.47
N THR A 3 23.41 -48.05 38.13
CA THR A 3 23.17 -49.30 38.85
C THR A 3 23.66 -49.18 40.30
N PRO A 4 23.09 -49.96 41.24
CA PRO A 4 23.85 -50.41 42.39
C PRO A 4 23.86 -51.94 42.53
N GLU A 5 25.07 -52.43 42.74
CA GLU A 5 25.50 -53.75 43.21
C GLU A 5 25.22 -54.00 44.71
N ASP A 6 24.97 -55.28 45.04
CA ASP A 6 25.38 -56.15 46.19
C ASP A 6 25.44 -55.62 47.66
N PRO A 7 25.28 -56.45 48.74
CA PRO A 7 26.09 -57.68 48.96
C PRO A 7 25.45 -58.86 49.73
N ARG A 8 26.12 -60.02 49.62
CA ARG A 8 26.00 -61.18 50.52
C ARG A 8 26.67 -60.93 51.89
N PRO A 9 26.31 -61.72 52.92
CA PRO A 9 27.36 -62.42 53.67
C PRO A 9 27.05 -63.89 54.04
N ASN A 10 28.13 -64.56 54.43
CA ASN A 10 28.35 -65.99 54.68
C ASN A 10 28.32 -66.28 56.20
N GLY A 11 27.91 -67.48 56.63
CA GLY A 11 28.02 -67.89 58.04
C GLY A 11 27.28 -69.19 58.42
N SER A 12 28.03 -70.29 58.53
CA SER A 12 27.61 -71.63 58.96
C SER A 12 27.48 -71.80 60.49
N ALA A 13 26.56 -72.67 60.94
CA ALA A 13 26.78 -73.83 61.82
C ALA A 13 25.58 -74.12 62.77
N GLY A 14 25.14 -75.40 62.82
CA GLY A 14 24.34 -75.94 63.94
C GLY A 14 23.19 -76.87 63.54
N VAL A 15 23.48 -78.15 63.35
CA VAL A 15 22.49 -79.24 63.22
C VAL A 15 22.10 -79.74 64.61
N PRO A 16 20.80 -79.98 64.88
CA PRO A 16 20.39 -81.27 65.43
C PRO A 16 19.31 -81.93 64.60
N SER A 17 19.47 -83.23 64.43
CA SER A 17 18.65 -84.18 63.68
C SER A 17 17.15 -84.08 64.01
N ASP A 18 16.35 -83.83 62.99
CA ASP A 18 14.88 -83.91 62.98
C ASP A 18 14.46 -84.71 61.72
N PRO A 19 13.38 -85.51 61.75
CA PRO A 19 13.16 -86.66 60.88
C PRO A 19 12.96 -86.22 59.43
N GLY A 20 13.52 -87.00 58.51
CA GLY A 20 13.76 -86.59 57.12
C GLY A 20 12.57 -85.95 56.38
N PRO A 21 12.84 -84.99 55.47
CA PRO A 21 11.84 -84.54 54.53
C PRO A 21 11.54 -85.72 53.60
N ARG A 22 10.33 -86.27 53.76
CA ARG A 22 9.71 -87.15 52.79
C ARG A 22 9.91 -86.50 51.43
N ASN A 23 10.59 -87.20 50.51
CA ASN A 23 10.60 -86.83 49.10
C ASN A 23 9.17 -86.46 48.70
N PRO A 24 8.91 -85.24 48.22
CA PRO A 24 7.60 -84.88 47.71
C PRO A 24 7.27 -85.90 46.62
N THR A 25 6.09 -86.49 46.77
CA THR A 25 5.56 -87.47 45.85
C THR A 25 5.45 -86.77 44.48
N PRO A 26 6.02 -87.31 43.38
CA PRO A 26 6.04 -86.65 42.06
C PRO A 26 4.66 -86.18 41.58
N GLY A 27 3.58 -86.81 42.04
CA GLY A 27 2.20 -86.41 41.71
C GLY A 27 1.69 -85.14 42.41
N ARG A 28 2.28 -84.69 43.53
CA ARG A 28 1.87 -83.44 44.22
C ARG A 28 2.47 -82.19 43.59
N GLU A 29 3.72 -82.25 43.12
CA GLU A 29 4.35 -81.15 42.39
C GLU A 29 3.73 -80.98 41.00
N GLN A 30 3.41 -82.09 40.32
CA GLN A 30 2.72 -82.07 39.03
C GLN A 30 1.29 -81.49 39.13
N THR A 31 0.57 -81.77 40.23
CA THR A 31 -0.77 -81.19 40.46
C THR A 31 -0.71 -79.71 40.82
N ALA A 32 0.29 -79.28 41.60
CA ALA A 32 0.52 -77.85 41.88
C ALA A 32 0.90 -77.07 40.61
N LEU A 33 1.77 -77.61 39.75
CA LEU A 33 2.14 -77.00 38.47
C LEU A 33 0.94 -76.92 37.52
N ALA A 34 0.11 -77.97 37.45
CA ALA A 34 -1.10 -77.97 36.63
C ALA A 34 -2.13 -76.91 37.11
N ALA A 35 -2.23 -76.68 38.43
CA ALA A 35 -3.05 -75.62 38.98
C ALA A 35 -2.48 -74.21 38.65
N GLU A 36 -1.16 -74.04 38.69
CA GLU A 36 -0.49 -72.79 38.31
C GLU A 36 -0.67 -72.47 36.83
N VAL A 37 -0.47 -73.44 35.94
CA VAL A 37 -0.67 -73.27 34.49
C VAL A 37 -2.12 -72.88 34.18
N ARG A 38 -3.09 -73.47 34.89
CA ARG A 38 -4.51 -73.12 34.74
C ARG A 38 -4.77 -71.67 35.17
N ARG A 39 -4.22 -71.26 36.31
CA ARG A 39 -4.31 -69.88 36.81
C ARG A 39 -3.66 -68.88 35.85
N ILE A 40 -2.50 -69.22 35.28
CA ILE A 40 -1.82 -68.38 34.29
C ILE A 40 -2.66 -68.25 33.04
N ARG A 41 -3.25 -69.35 32.52
CA ARG A 41 -4.14 -69.30 31.35
C ARG A 41 -5.35 -68.41 31.61
N GLU A 42 -6.00 -68.56 32.75
CA GLU A 42 -7.15 -67.74 33.14
C GLU A 42 -6.79 -66.25 33.24
N LYS A 43 -5.59 -65.93 33.75
CA LYS A 43 -5.05 -64.56 33.71
C LYS A 43 -4.76 -64.07 32.28
N VAL A 44 -4.21 -64.92 31.41
CA VAL A 44 -3.94 -64.58 30.01
C VAL A 44 -5.24 -64.29 29.27
N ASP A 45 -6.25 -65.14 29.45
CA ASP A 45 -7.59 -64.97 28.86
C ASP A 45 -8.22 -63.66 29.36
N GLN A 46 -8.16 -63.39 30.66
CA GLN A 46 -8.63 -62.13 31.25
C GLN A 46 -7.89 -60.91 30.69
N THR A 47 -6.56 -60.98 30.52
CA THR A 47 -5.80 -59.88 29.90
C THR A 47 -6.13 -59.70 28.43
N ALA A 48 -6.41 -60.77 27.68
CA ALA A 48 -6.79 -60.71 26.28
C ALA A 48 -8.18 -60.06 26.11
N GLU A 49 -9.13 -60.38 27.00
CA GLU A 49 -10.44 -59.72 27.06
C GLU A 49 -10.30 -58.22 27.36
N LEU A 50 -9.48 -57.84 28.35
CA LEU A 50 -9.21 -56.43 28.68
C LEU A 50 -8.55 -55.68 27.52
N HIS A 51 -7.58 -56.30 26.84
CA HIS A 51 -6.95 -55.70 25.65
C HIS A 51 -7.94 -55.50 24.51
N THR A 52 -8.83 -56.47 24.28
CA THR A 52 -9.88 -56.37 23.25
C THR A 52 -10.86 -55.27 23.57
N ALA A 53 -11.31 -55.17 24.83
CA ALA A 53 -12.19 -54.10 25.30
C ALA A 53 -11.53 -52.72 25.16
N LEU A 54 -10.26 -52.58 25.55
CA LEU A 54 -9.51 -51.33 25.40
C LEU A 54 -9.31 -50.95 23.93
N ALA A 55 -8.98 -51.93 23.07
CA ALA A 55 -8.85 -51.69 21.64
C ALA A 55 -10.17 -51.23 21.01
N ALA A 56 -11.29 -51.82 21.44
CA ALA A 56 -12.63 -51.38 21.03
C ALA A 56 -12.91 -49.94 21.49
N THR A 57 -12.64 -49.59 22.76
CA THR A 57 -12.80 -48.21 23.26
C THR A 57 -11.96 -47.21 22.47
N VAL A 58 -10.69 -47.54 22.20
CA VAL A 58 -9.80 -46.65 21.42
C VAL A 58 -10.30 -46.50 19.98
N SER A 59 -10.69 -47.59 19.34
CA SER A 59 -11.14 -47.62 17.94
C SER A 59 -12.49 -46.94 17.75
N GLU A 60 -13.46 -47.24 18.61
CA GLU A 60 -14.87 -46.89 18.41
C GLU A 60 -15.25 -45.55 19.04
N GLN A 61 -14.51 -45.10 20.07
CA GLN A 61 -14.81 -43.83 20.76
C GLN A 61 -13.69 -42.81 20.55
N LEU A 62 -12.46 -43.11 20.97
CA LEU A 62 -11.41 -42.09 21.02
C LEU A 62 -10.89 -41.70 19.63
N ALA A 63 -10.72 -42.66 18.71
CA ALA A 63 -10.27 -42.38 17.35
C ALA A 63 -11.24 -41.46 16.58
N PRO A 64 -12.57 -41.70 16.55
CA PRO A 64 -13.49 -40.78 15.89
C PRO A 64 -13.60 -39.43 16.60
N GLU A 65 -13.54 -39.38 17.94
CA GLU A 65 -13.51 -38.11 18.68
C GLU A 65 -12.30 -37.26 18.33
N LEU A 66 -11.09 -37.86 18.29
CA LEU A 66 -9.87 -37.17 17.88
C LEU A 66 -9.92 -36.73 16.42
N ALA A 67 -10.48 -37.56 15.53
CA ALA A 67 -10.67 -37.19 14.13
C ALA A 67 -11.63 -36.01 13.98
N ALA A 68 -12.74 -36.02 14.70
CA ALA A 68 -13.72 -34.92 14.71
C ALA A 68 -13.12 -33.62 15.27
N LEU A 69 -12.37 -33.70 16.38
CA LEU A 69 -11.70 -32.54 16.96
C LEU A 69 -10.63 -31.97 16.02
N ARG A 70 -9.87 -32.85 15.35
CA ARG A 70 -8.89 -32.44 14.33
C ARG A 70 -9.59 -31.74 13.18
N GLN A 71 -10.68 -32.28 12.68
CA GLN A 71 -11.43 -31.68 11.58
C GLN A 71 -12.00 -30.32 11.98
N ALA A 72 -12.63 -30.22 13.16
CA ALA A 72 -13.16 -28.95 13.68
C ALA A 72 -12.05 -27.88 13.81
N THR A 73 -10.88 -28.25 14.34
CA THR A 73 -9.73 -27.33 14.42
C THR A 73 -9.26 -26.89 13.03
N VAL A 74 -9.23 -27.78 12.05
CA VAL A 74 -8.85 -27.45 10.66
C VAL A 74 -9.86 -26.49 10.04
N ASP A 75 -11.15 -26.72 10.26
CA ASP A 75 -12.22 -25.88 9.74
C ASP A 75 -12.18 -24.48 10.39
N GLU A 76 -11.93 -24.40 11.70
CA GLU A 76 -11.78 -23.13 12.42
C GLU A 76 -10.56 -22.33 11.93
N LEU A 77 -9.41 -22.98 11.76
CA LEU A 77 -8.21 -22.33 11.20
C LEU A 77 -8.43 -21.85 9.76
N ALA A 78 -9.18 -22.61 8.95
CA ALA A 78 -9.55 -22.20 7.59
C ALA A 78 -10.47 -20.97 7.61
N SER A 79 -11.45 -20.93 8.52
CA SER A 79 -12.33 -19.77 8.71
C SER A 79 -11.54 -18.53 9.13
N LEU A 80 -10.71 -18.64 10.17
CA LEU A 80 -9.89 -17.52 10.68
C LEU A 80 -8.93 -16.99 9.60
N ARG A 81 -8.37 -17.86 8.76
CA ARG A 81 -7.56 -17.44 7.62
C ARG A 81 -8.38 -16.67 6.57
N GLY A 82 -9.62 -17.10 6.33
CA GLY A 82 -10.57 -16.40 5.46
C GLY A 82 -10.85 -14.99 5.98
N ASP A 83 -11.24 -14.89 7.25
CA ASP A 83 -11.54 -13.61 7.91
C ASP A 83 -10.32 -12.68 7.91
N LEU A 84 -9.13 -13.20 8.21
CA LEU A 84 -7.89 -12.42 8.19
C LEU A 84 -7.59 -11.88 6.79
N ASN A 85 -7.77 -12.71 5.75
CA ASN A 85 -7.57 -12.26 4.37
C ASN A 85 -8.57 -11.17 3.99
N GLU A 86 -9.82 -11.28 4.41
CA GLU A 86 -10.84 -10.24 4.17
C GLU A 86 -10.48 -8.91 4.87
N VAL A 87 -10.02 -8.98 6.11
CA VAL A 87 -9.54 -7.80 6.85
C VAL A 87 -8.31 -7.19 6.17
N LEU A 88 -7.35 -8.01 5.74
CA LEU A 88 -6.15 -7.53 5.03
C LEU A 88 -6.49 -6.88 3.69
N GLU A 89 -7.40 -7.47 2.91
CA GLU A 89 -7.89 -6.89 1.65
C GLU A 89 -8.60 -5.57 1.89
N THR A 90 -9.43 -5.48 2.93
CA THR A 90 -10.10 -4.24 3.33
C THR A 90 -9.09 -3.17 3.71
N LEU A 91 -8.14 -3.49 4.59
CA LEU A 91 -7.07 -2.57 4.97
C LEU A 91 -6.22 -2.15 3.77
N ASN A 92 -5.96 -3.05 2.83
CA ASN A 92 -5.18 -2.73 1.63
C ASN A 92 -5.95 -1.79 0.68
N LYS A 93 -7.27 -1.95 0.54
CA LYS A 93 -8.14 -1.01 -0.20
C LYS A 93 -8.21 0.36 0.46
N GLU A 94 -8.07 0.40 1.78
CA GLU A 94 -8.03 1.65 2.55
C GLU A 94 -6.65 2.31 2.60
N LYS A 95 -5.62 1.69 2.02
CA LYS A 95 -4.31 2.33 1.86
C LYS A 95 -4.36 3.34 0.72
N ASN A 96 -3.93 4.56 1.04
CA ASN A 96 -3.75 5.62 0.06
C ASN A 96 -2.43 6.33 0.35
N PRO A 97 -1.29 5.71 -0.01
CA PRO A 97 0.01 6.30 0.25
C PRO A 97 0.19 7.61 -0.56
N PRO A 98 0.93 8.60 -0.01
CA PRO A 98 1.35 9.76 -0.79
C PRO A 98 2.20 9.33 -1.99
N VAL A 99 2.01 10.01 -3.13
CA VAL A 99 2.85 9.79 -4.31
C VAL A 99 4.23 10.38 -4.08
N ASP A 100 5.27 9.54 -4.13
CA ASP A 100 6.66 9.94 -4.02
C ASP A 100 7.34 10.00 -5.39
N TRP A 101 7.21 11.15 -6.04
CA TRP A 101 7.76 11.40 -7.38
C TRP A 101 9.27 11.20 -7.50
N PHE A 102 10.04 11.32 -6.42
CA PHE A 102 11.50 11.20 -6.49
C PHE A 102 11.95 9.75 -6.75
N HIS A 103 11.16 8.78 -6.28
CA HIS A 103 11.48 7.36 -6.33
C HIS A 103 10.71 6.58 -7.40
N LEU A 104 9.76 7.20 -8.11
CA LEU A 104 9.02 6.51 -9.17
C LEU A 104 9.94 6.10 -10.34
N THR A 105 9.69 4.91 -10.88
CA THR A 105 10.18 4.53 -12.22
C THR A 105 9.40 5.27 -13.30
N ALA A 106 9.82 5.15 -14.56
CA ALA A 106 9.10 5.74 -15.68
C ALA A 106 7.67 5.17 -15.80
N GLU A 107 7.52 3.86 -15.63
CA GLU A 107 6.24 3.15 -15.71
C GLU A 107 5.30 3.58 -14.58
N GLN A 108 5.83 3.68 -13.36
CA GLN A 108 5.05 4.16 -12.21
C GLN A 108 4.62 5.63 -12.39
N ALA A 109 5.52 6.49 -12.88
CA ALA A 109 5.17 7.89 -13.17
C ALA A 109 4.10 8.00 -14.26
N GLU A 110 4.21 7.19 -15.32
CA GLU A 110 3.24 7.12 -16.42
C GLU A 110 1.83 6.75 -15.94
N GLU A 111 1.72 5.92 -14.89
CA GLU A 111 0.43 5.62 -14.24
C GLU A 111 -0.08 6.76 -13.35
N GLN A 112 0.81 7.46 -12.63
CA GLN A 112 0.41 8.50 -11.67
C GLN A 112 -0.01 9.82 -12.35
N TRP A 113 0.58 10.16 -13.50
CA TRP A 113 0.25 11.39 -14.23
C TRP A 113 -1.25 11.50 -14.62
N PRO A 114 -1.87 10.49 -15.28
CA PRO A 114 -3.30 10.46 -15.58
C PRO A 114 -4.19 10.56 -14.32
N ILE A 115 -3.79 9.89 -13.25
CA ILE A 115 -4.52 9.86 -11.99
C ILE A 115 -4.59 11.26 -11.36
N LEU A 116 -3.48 12.00 -11.38
CA LEU A 116 -3.42 13.36 -10.88
C LEU A 116 -4.19 14.33 -11.77
N THR A 117 -3.95 14.30 -13.09
CA THR A 117 -4.57 15.23 -14.04
C THR A 117 -6.09 15.08 -14.07
N GLN A 118 -6.60 13.84 -13.98
CA GLN A 118 -8.02 13.56 -13.87
C GLN A 118 -8.61 14.20 -12.61
N TRP A 119 -7.98 13.99 -11.45
CA TRP A 119 -8.45 14.61 -10.21
C TRP A 119 -8.43 16.13 -10.28
N VAL A 120 -7.39 16.74 -10.87
CA VAL A 120 -7.32 18.20 -11.05
C VAL A 120 -8.47 18.70 -11.92
N GLY A 121 -8.70 18.08 -13.09
CA GLY A 121 -9.70 18.49 -14.06
C GLY A 121 -11.15 18.19 -13.70
N GLU A 122 -11.41 17.08 -13.01
CA GLU A 122 -12.77 16.59 -12.71
C GLU A 122 -13.23 16.89 -11.28
N VAL A 123 -12.29 17.00 -10.33
CA VAL A 123 -12.60 17.23 -8.92
C VAL A 123 -12.12 18.60 -8.48
N PHE A 124 -10.80 18.84 -8.52
CA PHE A 124 -10.19 19.96 -7.83
C PHE A 124 -10.68 21.31 -8.38
N VAL A 125 -10.53 21.53 -9.68
CA VAL A 125 -10.90 22.79 -10.34
C VAL A 125 -12.43 23.02 -10.33
N PRO A 126 -13.28 22.11 -10.84
CA PRO A 126 -14.70 22.39 -10.98
C PRO A 126 -15.45 22.49 -9.65
N TRP A 127 -15.15 21.62 -8.67
CA TRP A 127 -15.86 21.63 -7.38
C TRP A 127 -15.40 22.75 -6.46
N TYR A 128 -14.11 23.05 -6.45
CA TYR A 128 -13.55 24.08 -5.56
C TYR A 128 -13.32 25.43 -6.25
N ARG A 129 -13.73 25.55 -7.52
CA ARG A 129 -13.71 26.79 -8.30
C ARG A 129 -12.32 27.43 -8.34
N ILE A 130 -11.30 26.59 -8.48
CA ILE A 130 -9.89 27.00 -8.47
C ILE A 130 -9.62 27.85 -9.72
N THR A 131 -9.10 29.06 -9.50
CA THR A 131 -8.81 30.00 -10.59
C THR A 131 -7.38 29.84 -11.13
N ARG A 132 -7.12 30.40 -12.31
CA ARG A 132 -5.77 30.46 -12.91
C ARG A 132 -4.75 31.29 -12.12
N ASP A 133 -5.21 32.08 -11.16
CA ASP A 133 -4.36 32.77 -10.17
C ASP A 133 -3.93 31.85 -9.02
N GLN A 134 -4.76 30.87 -8.68
CA GLN A 134 -4.49 29.90 -7.61
C GLN A 134 -3.69 28.72 -8.14
N LEU A 135 -4.02 28.26 -9.35
CA LEU A 135 -3.35 27.18 -10.05
C LEU A 135 -2.95 27.69 -11.45
N PRO A 136 -1.71 28.19 -11.62
CA PRO A 136 -1.21 28.65 -12.91
C PRO A 136 -1.22 27.55 -13.97
N ASP A 137 -1.43 27.92 -15.24
CA ASP A 137 -1.58 26.96 -16.33
C ASP A 137 -0.37 26.03 -16.50
N CYS A 138 0.83 26.48 -16.14
CA CYS A 138 2.07 25.71 -16.26
C CYS A 138 2.40 24.88 -15.02
N TRP A 139 1.46 24.68 -14.08
CA TRP A 139 1.69 23.95 -12.82
C TRP A 139 2.43 22.62 -12.99
N ALA A 140 2.15 21.86 -14.06
CA ALA A 140 2.74 20.56 -14.31
C ALA A 140 4.25 20.63 -14.60
N LEU A 141 4.74 21.76 -15.13
CA LEU A 141 6.16 21.99 -15.42
C LEU A 141 6.95 22.43 -14.19
N HIS A 142 6.29 22.67 -13.05
CA HIS A 142 6.93 23.07 -11.80
C HIS A 142 6.94 21.89 -10.81
N PRO A 143 8.09 21.24 -10.55
CA PRO A 143 8.16 20.04 -9.71
C PRO A 143 7.58 20.22 -8.30
N ASN A 144 7.79 21.38 -7.69
CA ASN A 144 7.23 21.67 -6.36
C ASN A 144 5.70 21.75 -6.40
N ALA A 145 5.12 22.35 -7.46
CA ALA A 145 3.67 22.41 -7.60
C ALA A 145 3.07 21.02 -7.89
N LEU A 146 3.77 20.19 -8.68
CA LEU A 146 3.41 18.80 -8.93
C LEU A 146 3.36 17.97 -7.63
N VAL A 147 4.40 18.07 -6.80
CA VAL A 147 4.47 17.36 -5.50
C VAL A 147 3.35 17.82 -4.56
N GLU A 148 3.14 19.14 -4.42
CA GLU A 148 2.09 19.71 -3.57
C GLU A 148 0.69 19.25 -4.00
N LEU A 149 0.38 19.29 -5.30
CA LEU A 149 -0.91 18.80 -5.82
C LEU A 149 -1.10 17.30 -5.59
N SER A 150 -0.03 16.53 -5.71
CA SER A 150 -0.09 15.08 -5.51
C SER A 150 -0.38 14.72 -4.05
N TRP A 151 0.28 15.41 -3.13
CA TRP A 151 0.00 15.27 -1.70
C TRP A 151 -1.40 15.76 -1.34
N LEU A 152 -1.83 16.89 -1.92
CA LEU A 152 -3.17 17.41 -1.71
C LEU A 152 -4.26 16.44 -2.21
N ARG A 153 -4.04 15.79 -3.36
CA ARG A 153 -4.89 14.71 -3.88
C ARG A 153 -4.91 13.53 -2.93
N SER A 154 -3.74 13.03 -2.51
CA SER A 154 -3.68 11.90 -1.57
C SER A 154 -4.42 12.25 -0.27
N ALA A 155 -4.23 13.43 0.30
CA ALA A 155 -4.97 13.86 1.48
C ALA A 155 -6.48 13.95 1.23
N HIS A 156 -6.91 14.42 0.05
CA HIS A 156 -8.32 14.45 -0.34
C HIS A 156 -8.91 13.04 -0.36
N VAL A 157 -8.29 12.11 -1.09
CA VAL A 157 -8.74 10.72 -1.19
C VAL A 157 -8.81 10.09 0.20
N GLN A 158 -7.77 10.27 1.02
CA GLN A 158 -7.73 9.76 2.40
C GLN A 158 -8.93 10.27 3.19
N SER A 159 -9.26 11.56 3.08
CA SER A 159 -10.35 12.17 3.84
C SER A 159 -11.74 11.57 3.60
N TYR A 160 -11.92 10.84 2.49
CA TYR A 160 -13.18 10.21 2.10
C TYR A 160 -13.14 8.67 2.15
N ILE A 161 -12.07 8.06 2.66
CA ILE A 161 -12.05 6.62 2.94
C ILE A 161 -13.03 6.34 4.10
N PRO A 162 -13.85 5.26 4.06
CA PRO A 162 -14.85 5.00 5.10
C PRO A 162 -14.31 4.91 6.53
N SER A 163 -13.07 4.44 6.71
CA SER A 163 -12.39 4.35 7.99
C SER A 163 -11.74 5.65 8.46
N SER A 164 -11.69 6.68 7.62
CA SER A 164 -11.11 7.97 7.99
C SER A 164 -11.99 8.72 8.97
N HIS A 165 -11.36 9.32 9.98
CA HIS A 165 -12.06 10.13 10.95
C HIS A 165 -12.61 11.41 10.26
N PRO A 166 -13.87 11.81 10.51
CA PRO A 166 -14.48 12.98 9.87
C PRO A 166 -13.71 14.31 9.99
N HIS A 167 -12.83 14.46 10.98
CA HIS A 167 -12.04 15.69 11.15
C HIS A 167 -11.01 15.86 10.03
N ILE A 168 -10.55 14.77 9.39
CA ILE A 168 -9.60 14.80 8.28
C ILE A 168 -10.19 15.54 7.08
N ALA A 169 -11.48 15.32 6.78
CA ALA A 169 -12.17 16.08 5.74
C ALA A 169 -12.26 17.56 6.09
N ALA A 170 -12.60 17.89 7.34
CA ALA A 170 -12.64 19.28 7.80
C ALA A 170 -11.26 19.97 7.65
N GLU A 171 -10.19 19.31 8.12
CA GLU A 171 -8.82 19.78 8.01
C GLU A 171 -8.38 20.00 6.55
N TRP A 172 -8.77 19.10 5.65
CA TRP A 172 -8.51 19.24 4.22
C TRP A 172 -9.15 20.51 3.65
N HIS A 173 -10.42 20.78 3.97
CA HIS A 173 -11.17 21.93 3.46
C HIS A 173 -10.67 23.27 4.02
N VAL A 174 -10.28 23.30 5.30
CA VAL A 174 -9.98 24.55 6.01
C VAL A 174 -8.50 24.90 6.09
N ARG A 175 -7.59 23.90 6.07
CA ARG A 175 -6.16 24.13 6.26
C ARG A 175 -5.32 23.65 5.09
N TRP A 176 -5.41 22.37 4.73
CA TRP A 176 -4.43 21.77 3.80
C TRP A 176 -4.58 22.29 2.38
N ARG A 177 -5.82 22.43 1.88
CA ARG A 177 -6.05 23.02 0.55
C ARG A 177 -5.51 24.45 0.45
N ALA A 178 -5.76 25.28 1.46
CA ALA A 178 -5.30 26.67 1.46
C ALA A 178 -3.76 26.73 1.46
N ALA A 179 -3.12 25.97 2.35
CA ALA A 179 -1.67 25.89 2.44
C ALA A 179 -1.03 25.40 1.13
N ALA A 180 -1.58 24.34 0.51
CA ALA A 180 -1.07 23.82 -0.76
C ALA A 180 -1.16 24.85 -1.90
N LEU A 181 -2.27 25.59 -2.00
CA LEU A 181 -2.42 26.66 -2.99
C LEU A 181 -1.43 27.81 -2.76
N ASP A 182 -1.16 28.17 -1.50
CA ASP A 182 -0.16 29.18 -1.17
C ASP A 182 1.26 28.70 -1.52
N ASN A 183 1.58 27.43 -1.25
CA ASN A 183 2.85 26.82 -1.63
C ASN A 183 3.04 26.77 -3.16
N ILE A 184 2.00 26.38 -3.91
CA ILE A 184 2.01 26.38 -5.38
C ILE A 184 2.26 27.78 -5.93
N ARG A 185 1.58 28.79 -5.39
CA ARG A 185 1.80 30.20 -5.79
C ARG A 185 3.21 30.67 -5.48
N ALA A 186 3.78 30.28 -4.34
CA ALA A 186 5.16 30.62 -3.98
C ALA A 186 6.17 29.92 -4.89
N ALA A 187 5.86 28.71 -5.38
CA ALA A 187 6.73 27.94 -6.26
C ALA A 187 6.72 28.42 -7.72
N ILE A 188 5.68 29.15 -8.16
CA ILE A 188 5.50 29.56 -9.55
C ILE A 188 5.63 31.09 -9.68
N PRO A 189 6.73 31.59 -10.28
CA PRO A 189 6.98 33.04 -10.39
C PRO A 189 5.95 33.70 -11.32
N THR A 190 5.07 34.55 -10.76
CA THR A 190 3.93 35.15 -11.47
C THR A 190 4.29 36.16 -12.56
N ASP A 191 5.53 36.66 -12.56
CA ASP A 191 6.11 37.56 -13.55
C ASP A 191 6.53 36.82 -14.83
N MET A 192 7.04 35.59 -14.67
CA MET A 192 7.55 34.72 -15.73
C MET A 192 6.55 33.66 -16.19
N CYS A 193 5.58 33.31 -15.34
CA CYS A 193 4.54 32.32 -15.61
C CYS A 193 3.17 33.00 -15.60
N ARG A 194 2.73 33.48 -16.77
CA ARG A 194 1.45 34.16 -16.96
C ARG A 194 0.39 33.19 -17.49
N PRO A 195 -0.91 33.53 -17.41
CA PRO A 195 -1.96 32.74 -18.05
C PRO A 195 -1.64 32.52 -19.53
N GLY A 196 -1.43 31.26 -19.93
CA GLY A 196 -1.03 30.86 -21.28
C GLY A 196 0.47 31.04 -21.59
N GLU A 197 1.35 31.22 -20.61
CA GLU A 197 2.79 31.40 -20.80
C GLU A 197 3.59 30.67 -19.70
N HIS A 198 4.81 30.22 -20.02
CA HIS A 198 5.71 29.58 -19.06
C HIS A 198 7.14 30.08 -19.27
N LEU A 199 7.74 30.59 -18.19
CA LEU A 199 9.09 31.16 -18.16
C LEU A 199 9.38 32.16 -19.28
N VAL A 200 8.37 32.93 -19.70
CA VAL A 200 8.52 33.98 -20.71
C VAL A 200 8.80 35.29 -19.98
N SER A 201 9.91 35.94 -20.33
CA SER A 201 10.22 37.25 -19.76
C SER A 201 9.18 38.29 -20.18
N GLU A 202 8.97 39.32 -19.35
CA GLU A 202 8.02 40.39 -19.69
C GLU A 202 8.37 41.09 -21.01
N GLN A 203 9.67 41.23 -21.31
CA GLN A 203 10.13 41.80 -22.57
C GLN A 203 9.74 40.89 -23.75
N GLU A 204 9.98 39.59 -23.64
CA GLU A 204 9.61 38.64 -24.69
C GLU A 204 8.11 38.57 -24.93
N SER A 205 7.29 38.61 -23.87
CA SER A 205 5.82 38.70 -24.01
C SER A 205 5.41 39.97 -24.76
N ARG A 206 6.01 41.13 -24.42
CA ARG A 206 5.75 42.40 -25.13
C ARG A 206 6.18 42.33 -26.60
N ASP A 207 7.31 41.70 -26.89
CA ASP A 207 7.81 41.55 -28.27
C ASP A 207 6.88 40.66 -29.11
N ARG A 208 6.34 39.57 -28.57
CA ARG A 208 5.37 38.72 -29.27
C ARG A 208 4.08 39.48 -29.63
N VAL A 209 3.61 40.32 -28.72
CA VAL A 209 2.41 41.15 -28.93
C VAL A 209 2.64 42.17 -30.03
N THR A 210 3.76 42.89 -29.98
CA THR A 210 4.09 43.88 -30.99
C THR A 210 4.27 43.25 -32.37
N GLN A 211 4.87 42.05 -32.45
CA GLN A 211 4.97 41.28 -33.69
C GLN A 211 3.62 40.75 -34.21
N SER A 212 2.69 40.42 -33.31
CA SER A 212 1.37 39.90 -33.67
C SER A 212 0.35 41.00 -34.01
N THR A 213 0.66 42.26 -33.67
CA THR A 213 -0.20 43.41 -34.00
C THR A 213 0.12 43.87 -35.42
N PRO A 214 -0.82 43.82 -36.38
CA PRO A 214 -0.56 44.30 -37.73
C PRO A 214 -0.12 45.77 -37.68
N PRO A 215 0.89 46.19 -38.47
CA PRO A 215 1.23 47.59 -38.57
C PRO A 215 -0.01 48.39 -38.96
N PRO A 216 -0.20 49.60 -38.41
CA PRO A 216 -1.36 50.42 -38.74
C PRO A 216 -1.45 50.58 -40.27
N ALA A 217 -2.64 50.35 -40.82
CA ALA A 217 -2.86 50.45 -42.25
C ALA A 217 -2.33 51.80 -42.78
N PRO A 218 -1.67 51.84 -43.94
CA PRO A 218 -1.28 53.09 -44.56
C PRO A 218 -2.52 53.97 -44.76
N PRO A 219 -2.38 55.31 -44.64
CA PRO A 219 -3.51 56.23 -44.77
C PRO A 219 -4.20 56.03 -46.12
N ALA A 220 -5.54 56.05 -46.12
CA ALA A 220 -6.28 55.95 -47.36
C ALA A 220 -5.96 57.16 -48.27
N PRO A 221 -5.90 57.00 -49.60
CA PRO A 221 -5.67 58.12 -50.50
C PRO A 221 -6.74 59.20 -50.32
N GLY A 222 -6.35 60.39 -49.83
CA GLY A 222 -7.23 61.54 -49.58
C GLY A 222 -7.53 61.84 -48.11
N GLU A 223 -7.04 61.02 -47.17
CA GLU A 223 -7.22 61.26 -45.73
C GLU A 223 -6.24 62.34 -45.23
N GLN A 224 -6.74 63.53 -44.89
CA GLN A 224 -5.91 64.64 -44.42
C GLN A 224 -5.44 64.39 -42.96
N PRO A 225 -4.15 64.58 -42.63
CA PRO A 225 -3.56 64.21 -41.33
C PRO A 225 -4.25 64.80 -40.09
N TRP A 226 -4.87 65.96 -40.22
CA TRP A 226 -5.56 66.69 -39.15
C TRP A 226 -7.03 66.33 -38.96
N ASN A 227 -7.62 65.55 -39.89
CA ASN A 227 -8.97 64.99 -39.71
C ASN A 227 -8.94 63.67 -38.93
N ARG A 228 -7.75 63.17 -38.60
CA ARG A 228 -7.60 62.04 -37.69
C ARG A 228 -8.01 62.54 -36.30
N PRO A 229 -9.02 61.94 -35.63
CA PRO A 229 -9.16 62.15 -34.19
C PRO A 229 -7.78 61.89 -33.57
N PRO A 230 -7.36 62.67 -32.54
CA PRO A 230 -6.07 62.45 -31.90
C PRO A 230 -5.97 60.96 -31.65
N ALA A 231 -4.93 60.32 -32.21
CA ALA A 231 -4.77 58.89 -32.07
C ALA A 231 -4.94 58.61 -30.58
N SER A 232 -6.02 57.92 -30.20
CA SER A 232 -6.15 57.42 -28.85
C SER A 232 -4.81 56.76 -28.58
N PRO A 233 -4.03 57.21 -27.57
CA PRO A 233 -2.65 56.77 -27.39
C PRO A 233 -2.65 55.26 -27.55
N PRO A 234 -1.90 54.72 -28.54
CA PRO A 234 -2.21 53.49 -29.25
C PRO A 234 -2.85 52.52 -28.30
N GLY A 235 -4.20 52.47 -28.36
CA GLY A 235 -5.09 52.15 -27.24
C GLY A 235 -4.41 51.18 -26.32
N GLY A 236 -3.73 51.71 -25.29
CA GLY A 236 -2.74 50.97 -24.50
C GLY A 236 -3.42 49.70 -24.09
N HIS A 237 -3.14 48.61 -24.83
CA HIS A 237 -3.86 47.37 -24.68
C HIS A 237 -3.75 47.11 -23.19
N ASN A 238 -4.90 47.06 -22.51
CA ASN A 238 -4.96 46.93 -21.06
C ASN A 238 -4.52 45.50 -20.73
N TRP A 239 -3.26 45.18 -21.03
CA TRP A 239 -2.62 43.88 -20.91
C TRP A 239 -2.72 43.45 -19.46
N ASP A 240 -2.47 44.38 -18.54
CA ASP A 240 -2.70 44.16 -17.12
C ASP A 240 -4.15 43.78 -16.80
N GLY A 241 -5.12 44.40 -17.47
CA GLY A 241 -6.55 44.07 -17.36
C GLY A 241 -6.91 42.73 -17.98
N VAL A 242 -6.35 42.38 -19.14
CA VAL A 242 -6.56 41.08 -19.81
C VAL A 242 -5.97 39.96 -18.97
N ILE A 243 -4.73 40.12 -18.49
CA ILE A 243 -4.06 39.16 -17.60
C ILE A 243 -4.83 39.03 -16.28
N ARG A 244 -5.27 40.13 -15.68
CA ARG A 244 -6.11 40.10 -14.46
C ARG A 244 -7.43 39.39 -14.68
N THR A 245 -8.05 39.55 -15.85
CA THR A 245 -9.30 38.86 -16.19
C THR A 245 -9.05 37.38 -16.41
N ALA A 246 -7.97 37.01 -17.12
CA ALA A 246 -7.56 35.62 -17.33
C ALA A 246 -7.26 34.91 -16.00
N ARG A 247 -6.55 35.55 -15.08
CA ARG A 247 -6.27 35.03 -13.72
C ARG A 247 -7.52 34.69 -12.91
N ARG A 248 -8.66 35.34 -13.19
CA ARG A 248 -9.94 35.07 -12.52
C ARG A 248 -10.75 33.95 -13.16
N GLN A 249 -10.38 33.49 -14.35
CA GLN A 249 -11.01 32.34 -14.99
C GLN A 249 -10.66 31.07 -14.20
N LEU A 250 -11.55 30.07 -14.27
CA LEU A 250 -11.26 28.75 -13.72
C LEU A 250 -10.06 28.14 -14.46
N ALA A 251 -9.25 27.39 -13.72
CA ALA A 251 -8.09 26.67 -14.26
C ALA A 251 -8.53 25.39 -15.00
N GLU A 252 -9.42 25.53 -15.98
CA GLU A 252 -10.00 24.42 -16.74
C GLU A 252 -8.95 23.70 -17.61
N PRO A 253 -9.14 22.40 -17.92
CA PRO A 253 -8.18 21.59 -18.65
C PRO A 253 -7.60 22.22 -19.90
N GLN A 254 -8.40 22.90 -20.71
CA GLN A 254 -7.93 23.52 -21.96
C GLN A 254 -6.84 24.57 -21.78
N TYR A 255 -6.69 25.15 -20.57
CA TYR A 255 -5.67 26.15 -20.31
C TYR A 255 -4.30 25.54 -19.97
N TRP A 256 -4.28 24.39 -19.28
CA TRP A 256 -3.04 23.76 -18.83
C TRP A 256 -2.65 22.48 -19.58
N TRP A 257 -3.55 21.90 -20.39
CA TRP A 257 -3.35 20.60 -21.05
C TRP A 257 -2.01 20.49 -21.81
N ARG A 258 -1.68 21.50 -22.61
CA ARG A 258 -0.41 21.51 -23.39
C ARG A 258 0.84 21.48 -22.50
N PHE A 259 0.79 22.12 -21.33
CA PHE A 259 1.91 22.17 -20.39
C PHE A 259 2.02 20.85 -19.63
N TYR A 260 0.88 20.23 -19.33
CA TYR A 260 0.81 18.87 -18.82
C TYR A 260 1.45 17.86 -19.80
N GLU A 261 1.06 17.86 -21.07
CA GLU A 261 1.64 16.95 -22.08
C GLU A 261 3.16 17.12 -22.21
N GLN A 262 3.63 18.37 -22.14
CA GLN A 262 5.06 18.67 -22.12
C GLN A 262 5.73 18.09 -20.88
N ALA A 263 5.19 18.35 -19.69
CA ALA A 263 5.76 17.89 -18.42
C ALA A 263 5.84 16.35 -18.34
N VAL A 264 4.78 15.65 -18.75
CA VAL A 264 4.76 14.18 -18.78
C VAL A 264 5.87 13.64 -19.66
N ARG A 265 6.02 14.18 -20.88
CA ARG A 265 7.05 13.74 -21.81
C ARG A 265 8.45 13.97 -21.24
N GLU A 266 8.73 15.16 -20.73
CA GLU A 266 10.04 15.51 -20.16
C GLU A 266 10.38 14.64 -18.94
N ASP A 267 9.43 14.40 -18.03
CA ASP A 267 9.62 13.54 -16.85
C ASP A 267 9.90 12.09 -17.25
N LEU A 268 9.11 11.52 -18.17
CA LEU A 268 9.30 10.13 -18.61
C LEU A 268 10.61 9.93 -19.38
N GLU A 269 10.99 10.88 -20.24
CA GLU A 269 12.29 10.87 -20.93
C GLU A 269 13.44 10.89 -19.92
N TRP A 270 13.40 11.79 -18.94
CA TRP A 270 14.42 11.89 -17.89
C TRP A 270 14.54 10.59 -17.06
N ARG A 271 13.41 9.98 -16.65
CA ARG A 271 13.42 8.73 -15.87
C ARG A 271 13.98 7.55 -16.66
N ARG A 272 13.63 7.43 -17.94
CA ARG A 272 14.12 6.35 -18.81
C ARG A 272 15.63 6.47 -19.03
N ALA A 273 16.14 7.69 -19.26
CA ALA A 273 17.58 7.94 -19.37
C ALA A 273 18.33 7.57 -18.08
N ARG A 274 17.80 7.95 -16.90
CA ARG A 274 18.40 7.58 -15.61
C ARG A 274 18.45 6.06 -15.39
N ALA A 275 17.44 5.32 -15.85
CA ALA A 275 17.39 3.87 -15.73
C ALA A 275 18.43 3.17 -16.61
N THR A 276 18.67 3.68 -17.83
CA THR A 276 19.70 3.14 -18.73
C THR A 276 21.12 3.37 -18.20
N ASP A 277 21.36 4.54 -17.58
CA ASP A 277 22.66 4.85 -16.96
C ASP A 277 22.93 3.93 -15.76
N SER A 278 21.93 3.74 -14.91
CA SER A 278 22.02 2.86 -13.73
C SER A 278 22.27 1.38 -14.10
N SER A 279 21.78 0.94 -15.27
CA SER A 279 22.03 -0.42 -15.77
C SER A 279 23.43 -0.61 -16.36
N SER A 280 24.11 0.48 -16.74
CA SER A 280 25.44 0.42 -17.36
C SER A 280 26.57 0.43 -16.33
N ASP A 281 26.33 1.00 -15.14
CA ASP A 281 27.30 1.11 -14.04
C ASP A 281 27.40 -0.15 -13.15
N ASN A 282 26.62 -1.20 -13.43
CA ASN A 282 26.69 -2.47 -12.69
C ASN A 282 27.14 -3.65 -13.58
N PRO A 283 28.38 -3.64 -14.14
CA PRO A 283 28.92 -4.82 -14.78
C PRO A 283 29.21 -5.88 -13.71
N SER A 284 28.43 -6.96 -13.74
CA SER A 284 28.56 -8.16 -12.91
C SER A 284 30.02 -8.50 -12.57
N VAL A 285 30.31 -8.56 -11.28
CA VAL A 285 31.50 -9.22 -10.70
C VAL A 285 31.25 -10.72 -10.60
#